data_AF-A0AA39RSA1-F1
#
_entry.id   AF-A0AA39RSA1-F1
#
_cell.length_a   1.000
_cell.length_b   1.000
_cell.length_c   1.000
_cell.angle_alpha   90.00
_cell.angle_beta   90.00
_cell.angle_gamma   90.00
#
_symmetry.space_group_name_H-M   'P 1'
#
loop_
_entity.id
_entity.type
_entity.pdbx_description
1 polymer ?
#
loop_
_entity_poly.entity_id
_entity_poly.type
_entity_poly.pdbx_seq_one_letter_code
_entity_poly.pdbx_strand_id
1 'polypeptide(L)'
;MKLSSRIRTGPIVQLRSWKSPSDPSPGSFSFGLGSTNIPETIIWNDSRVYWRSGPWNGQIFTGIPNMYSIYLDGYKLTVDDQTGVVDFYHSFPNKSVFFVLDSQGIIEKRYWVDKKNDWEVTFRSLETECDVYGWCGAFGNCNSQKNPICSCVRGFEPKNKEEWSRGNWTNGCIRKRLLLCDRTNQTGEAKKEDGFLKLETMKLPYFAEQSSVTVAECRERCLNNCSCIAYAYDAGIGCMTWTGSLIDLNKFSSEGADLYIRLAHSELGEFHDVLLILMLLC
;
A
#
# COMPACT_ATOMS: atom_id res chain seq x y z
N MET A 1 -2.84 21.28 12.04
CA MET A 1 -3.74 20.85 10.95
C MET A 1 -4.52 19.62 11.39
N LYS A 2 -5.80 19.53 11.02
CA LYS A 2 -6.68 18.39 11.26
C LYS A 2 -7.37 18.03 9.95
N LEU A 3 -7.22 16.79 9.49
CA LEU A 3 -8.01 16.19 8.41
C LEU A 3 -9.16 15.41 9.03
N SER A 4 -10.29 15.39 8.35
CA SER A 4 -11.49 14.71 8.83
C SER A 4 -12.18 14.02 7.66
N SER A 5 -12.70 12.83 7.89
CA SER A 5 -13.47 12.05 6.91
C SER A 5 -14.57 11.29 7.63
N ARG A 6 -15.65 10.97 6.92
CA ARG A 6 -16.67 10.07 7.44
C ARG A 6 -16.53 8.73 6.72
N ILE A 7 -16.55 7.66 7.51
CA ILE A 7 -16.40 6.28 7.02
C ILE A 7 -17.39 6.06 5.86
N ARG A 8 -16.89 5.51 4.74
CA ARG A 8 -17.64 5.22 3.50
C ARG A 8 -18.27 6.40 2.75
N THR A 9 -18.23 7.62 3.30
CA THR A 9 -18.91 8.80 2.72
C THR A 9 -17.92 9.86 2.21
N GLY A 10 -16.66 9.80 2.62
CA GLY A 10 -15.59 10.61 2.06
C GLY A 10 -15.10 11.74 2.97
N PRO A 11 -14.13 12.53 2.48
CA PRO A 11 -13.49 13.58 3.27
C PRO A 11 -14.47 14.72 3.61
N ILE A 12 -14.39 15.20 4.85
CA ILE A 12 -15.09 16.40 5.35
C ILE A 12 -14.12 17.59 5.35
N VAL A 13 -12.90 17.36 5.84
CA VAL A 13 -11.83 18.38 5.89
C VAL A 13 -10.62 17.84 5.14
N GLN A 14 -10.26 18.54 4.07
CA GLN A 14 -9.15 18.21 3.17
C GLN A 14 -8.40 19.47 2.77
N LEU A 15 -7.13 19.33 2.40
CA LEU A 15 -6.38 20.37 1.70
C LEU A 15 -6.73 20.36 0.22
N ARG A 16 -6.66 21.52 -0.40
CA ARG A 16 -6.77 21.68 -1.85
C ARG A 16 -5.61 22.51 -2.34
N SER A 17 -5.01 22.08 -3.45
CA SER A 17 -3.91 22.80 -4.04
C SER A 17 -4.37 24.13 -4.63
N TRP A 18 -3.43 25.04 -4.79
CA TRP A 18 -3.58 26.15 -5.70
C TRP A 18 -3.52 25.66 -7.15
N LYS A 19 -4.16 26.38 -8.06
CA LYS A 19 -4.12 26.08 -9.48
C LYS A 19 -2.72 26.23 -10.06
N SER A 20 -1.96 27.21 -9.58
CA SER A 20 -0.54 27.39 -9.89
C SER A 20 0.17 28.18 -8.78
N PRO A 21 1.51 28.27 -8.77
CA PRO A 21 2.22 29.06 -7.76
C PRO A 21 1.82 30.54 -7.69
N SER A 22 1.28 31.10 -8.77
CA SER A 22 0.83 32.50 -8.86
C SER A 22 -0.70 32.66 -8.81
N ASP A 23 -1.47 31.57 -8.82
CA ASP A 23 -2.94 31.60 -8.86
C ASP A 23 -3.51 30.78 -7.69
N PRO A 24 -3.97 31.45 -6.62
CA PRO A 24 -4.50 30.78 -5.44
C PRO A 24 -5.91 30.20 -5.62
N SER A 25 -6.49 30.29 -6.81
CA SER A 25 -7.77 29.63 -7.08
C SER A 25 -7.64 28.11 -6.92
N PRO A 26 -8.75 27.42 -6.62
CA PRO A 26 -8.74 25.98 -6.37
C PRO A 26 -8.17 25.17 -7.55
N GLY A 27 -7.11 24.41 -7.30
CA GLY A 27 -6.49 23.48 -8.25
C GLY A 27 -7.22 22.13 -8.35
N SER A 28 -6.63 21.23 -9.14
CA SER A 28 -7.14 19.86 -9.36
C SER A 28 -6.77 18.89 -8.23
N PHE A 29 -5.71 19.17 -7.47
CA PHE A 29 -5.26 18.24 -6.43
C PHE A 29 -5.93 18.51 -5.09
N SER A 30 -6.32 17.45 -4.39
CA SER A 30 -6.77 17.49 -3.00
C SER A 30 -6.06 16.44 -2.15
N PHE A 31 -5.93 16.70 -0.85
CA PHE A 31 -5.29 15.78 0.10
C PHE A 31 -6.14 15.62 1.36
N GLY A 32 -6.47 14.38 1.71
CA GLY A 32 -7.39 14.09 2.79
C GLY A 32 -7.37 12.62 3.22
N LEU A 33 -8.25 12.28 4.15
CA LEU A 33 -8.44 10.89 4.60
C LEU A 33 -9.38 10.13 3.65
N GLY A 34 -8.93 8.99 3.15
CA GLY A 34 -9.71 8.08 2.34
C GLY A 34 -10.93 7.51 3.08
N SER A 35 -11.94 7.06 2.33
CA SER A 35 -13.21 6.52 2.84
C SER A 35 -13.19 5.00 3.11
N THR A 36 -12.01 4.40 3.20
CA THR A 36 -11.80 2.96 3.41
C THR A 36 -12.02 2.53 4.86
N ASN A 37 -12.29 1.24 5.10
CA ASN A 37 -12.42 0.70 6.47
C ASN A 37 -11.11 0.84 7.25
N ILE A 38 -9.97 0.78 6.56
CA ILE A 38 -8.65 1.07 7.13
C ILE A 38 -8.26 2.48 6.68
N PRO A 39 -8.06 3.44 7.59
CA PRO A 39 -7.74 4.81 7.20
C PRO A 39 -6.40 4.91 6.44
N GLU A 40 -6.43 5.67 5.35
CA GLU A 40 -5.25 6.08 4.57
C GLU A 40 -5.35 7.57 4.29
N THR A 41 -4.23 8.27 4.19
CA THR A 41 -4.21 9.60 3.57
C THR A 41 -3.93 9.46 2.08
N ILE A 42 -4.65 10.25 1.29
CA ILE A 42 -4.71 10.12 -0.15
C ILE A 42 -4.57 11.50 -0.77
N ILE A 43 -3.79 11.58 -1.85
CA ILE A 43 -3.84 12.71 -2.78
C ILE A 43 -4.69 12.27 -3.97
N TRP A 44 -5.70 13.06 -4.29
CA TRP A 44 -6.49 12.90 -5.51
C TRP A 44 -6.07 13.95 -6.53
N ASN A 45 -6.03 13.56 -7.80
CA ASN A 45 -6.08 14.48 -8.94
C ASN A 45 -7.48 14.42 -9.51
N ASP A 46 -8.24 15.49 -9.28
CA ASP A 46 -9.71 15.52 -9.40
C ASP A 46 -10.35 14.39 -8.58
N SER A 47 -10.84 13.34 -9.24
CA SER A 47 -11.45 12.17 -8.58
C SER A 47 -10.57 10.92 -8.61
N ARG A 48 -9.40 10.98 -9.24
CA ARG A 48 -8.50 9.82 -9.39
C ARG A 48 -7.47 9.83 -8.28
N VAL A 49 -7.21 8.66 -7.70
CA VAL A 49 -6.13 8.51 -6.72
C VAL A 49 -4.80 8.75 -7.41
N TYR A 50 -3.99 9.65 -6.85
CA TYR A 50 -2.68 10.03 -7.39
C TYR A 50 -1.53 9.53 -6.51
N TRP A 51 -1.72 9.54 -5.19
CA TRP A 51 -0.77 9.02 -4.21
C TRP A 51 -1.51 8.49 -2.98
N ARG A 52 -0.91 7.54 -2.26
CA ARG A 52 -1.42 7.06 -0.98
C ARG A 52 -0.32 6.82 0.04
N SER A 53 -0.65 7.05 1.31
CA SER A 53 0.22 6.76 2.44
C SER A 53 0.31 5.29 2.81
N GLY A 54 -0.61 4.44 2.33
CA GLY A 54 -0.82 3.11 2.90
C GLY A 54 -1.60 3.17 4.23
N PRO A 55 -1.98 2.00 4.76
CA PRO A 55 -2.86 1.89 5.92
C PRO A 55 -2.22 2.40 7.22
N TRP A 56 -3.05 3.03 8.05
CA TRP A 56 -2.69 3.47 9.40
C TRP A 56 -2.67 2.29 10.38
N ASN A 57 -1.56 2.09 11.08
CA ASN A 57 -1.40 0.99 12.05
C ASN A 57 -1.55 1.41 13.52
N GLY A 58 -2.16 2.58 13.79
CA GLY A 58 -2.26 3.12 15.14
C GLY A 58 -1.11 4.04 15.53
N GLN A 59 0.02 4.01 14.81
CA GLN A 59 1.18 4.85 15.09
C GLN A 59 1.69 5.59 13.85
N ILE A 60 1.73 4.91 12.71
CA ILE A 60 2.25 5.44 11.44
C ILE A 60 1.42 4.93 10.27
N PHE A 61 1.58 5.56 9.10
CA PHE A 61 1.14 4.97 7.85
C PHE A 61 2.22 4.05 7.30
N THR A 62 1.87 2.78 7.05
CA THR A 62 2.85 1.74 6.72
C THR A 62 3.49 1.89 5.33
N GLY A 63 2.92 2.74 4.47
CA GLY A 63 3.43 3.04 3.14
C GLY A 63 4.24 4.33 3.05
N ILE A 64 4.59 4.97 4.19
CA ILE A 64 5.50 6.11 4.25
C ILE A 64 6.80 5.67 4.92
N PRO A 65 7.89 5.47 4.17
CA PRO A 65 9.19 5.15 4.74
C PRO A 65 9.69 6.24 5.69
N ASN A 66 10.43 5.84 6.73
CA ASN A 66 10.99 6.68 7.78
C ASN A 66 9.94 7.48 8.58
N MET A 67 8.64 7.15 8.46
CA MET A 67 7.63 7.73 9.32
C MET A 67 7.81 7.17 10.73
N TYR A 68 7.93 8.06 11.70
CA TYR A 68 8.10 7.70 13.10
C TYR A 68 7.00 8.31 13.97
N SER A 69 6.75 7.67 15.10
CA SER A 69 5.86 8.16 16.14
C SER A 69 6.53 7.96 17.50
N ILE A 70 6.63 9.03 18.30
CA ILE A 70 7.27 9.02 19.62
C ILE A 70 6.23 9.43 20.67
N TYR A 71 6.43 9.02 21.92
CA TYR A 71 5.58 9.43 23.03
C TYR A 71 5.48 10.97 23.11
N LEU A 72 4.25 11.49 22.97
CA LEU A 72 3.86 12.92 22.92
C LEU A 72 4.30 13.72 21.68
N ASP A 73 4.97 13.09 20.71
CA ASP A 73 5.38 13.73 19.45
C ASP A 73 5.05 12.80 18.28
N GLY A 74 3.88 13.04 17.65
CA GLY A 74 3.44 12.22 16.54
C GLY A 74 2.04 12.53 16.02
N TYR A 75 1.61 11.68 15.10
CA TYR A 75 0.28 11.76 14.51
C TYR A 75 -0.72 10.96 15.34
N LYS A 76 -1.95 11.45 15.41
CA LYS A 76 -3.06 10.77 16.06
C LYS A 76 -4.20 10.62 15.07
N LEU A 77 -4.83 9.46 15.17
CA LEU A 77 -6.09 9.18 14.48
C LEU A 77 -7.13 8.81 15.54
N THR A 78 -8.26 9.50 15.52
CA THR A 78 -9.38 9.25 16.44
C THR A 78 -10.63 8.98 15.65
N VAL A 79 -11.42 8.02 16.13
CA VAL A 79 -12.72 7.67 15.55
C VAL A 79 -13.80 8.04 16.57
N ASP A 80 -14.79 8.79 16.13
CA ASP A 80 -16.02 9.02 16.89
C ASP A 80 -17.01 7.91 16.56
N ASP A 81 -17.25 7.00 17.50
CA ASP A 81 -18.14 5.84 17.31
C ASP A 81 -19.61 6.21 17.08
N GLN A 82 -20.05 7.40 17.51
CA GLN A 82 -21.43 7.85 17.32
C GLN A 82 -21.65 8.40 15.92
N THR A 83 -20.69 9.19 15.43
CA THR A 83 -20.82 9.85 14.12
C THR A 83 -20.10 9.12 13.00
N GLY A 84 -19.20 8.19 13.30
CA GLY A 84 -18.31 7.54 12.33
C GLY A 84 -17.31 8.51 11.70
N VAL A 85 -17.05 9.66 12.33
CA VAL A 85 -16.06 10.64 11.87
C VAL A 85 -14.67 10.19 12.32
N VAL A 86 -13.76 10.15 11.35
CA VAL A 86 -12.35 9.83 11.55
C VAL A 86 -11.57 11.12 11.40
N ASP A 87 -10.81 11.45 12.44
CA ASP A 87 -9.99 12.65 12.51
C ASP A 87 -8.52 12.26 12.57
N PHE A 88 -7.72 12.88 11.71
CA PHE A 88 -6.27 12.74 11.70
C PHE A 88 -5.63 14.09 11.92
N TYR A 89 -4.77 14.19 12.92
CA TYR A 89 -4.09 15.43 13.27
C TYR A 89 -2.73 15.14 13.86
N HIS A 90 -1.85 16.14 13.78
CA HIS A 90 -0.56 16.07 14.43
C HIS A 90 -0.63 16.66 15.85
N SER A 91 -0.02 15.99 16.82
CA SER A 91 0.14 16.47 18.19
C SER A 91 1.62 16.74 18.44
N PHE A 92 2.01 18.02 18.34
CA PHE A 92 3.36 18.49 18.71
C PHE A 92 3.24 19.45 19.89
N PRO A 93 3.97 19.25 21.00
CA PRO A 93 4.24 20.32 21.93
C PRO A 93 5.29 21.28 21.33
N ASN A 94 4.97 22.58 21.31
CA ASN A 94 5.91 23.69 21.06
C ASN A 94 6.66 23.68 19.71
N LYS A 95 6.09 23.14 18.64
CA LYS A 95 6.71 23.12 17.30
C LYS A 95 5.76 23.67 16.24
N SER A 96 6.25 24.64 15.45
CA SER A 96 5.51 25.20 14.31
C SER A 96 5.69 24.28 13.10
N VAL A 97 4.59 23.65 12.69
CA VAL A 97 4.55 22.73 11.54
C VAL A 97 3.32 23.01 10.70
N PHE A 98 3.48 23.02 9.38
CA PHE A 98 2.37 23.04 8.45
C PHE A 98 2.59 22.09 7.28
N PHE A 99 1.50 21.78 6.61
CA PHE A 99 1.49 20.97 5.41
C PHE A 99 1.04 21.83 4.23
N VAL A 100 1.68 21.67 3.07
CA VAL A 100 1.32 22.37 1.83
C VAL A 100 1.10 21.35 0.75
N LEU A 101 -0.05 21.41 0.09
CA LEU A 101 -0.28 20.68 -1.15
C LEU A 101 -0.03 21.65 -2.31
N ASP A 102 0.99 21.39 -3.11
CA ASP A 102 1.33 22.24 -4.24
C ASP A 102 0.49 21.95 -5.49
N SER A 103 0.63 22.80 -6.51
CA SER A 103 -0.07 22.66 -7.79
C SER A 103 0.32 21.41 -8.61
N GLN A 104 1.39 20.71 -8.22
CA GLN A 104 1.85 19.47 -8.85
C GLN A 104 1.38 18.21 -8.10
N GLY A 105 0.59 18.39 -7.04
CA GLY A 105 0.06 17.28 -6.25
C GLY A 105 1.08 16.68 -5.28
N ILE A 106 2.11 17.44 -4.90
CA ILE A 106 3.09 17.02 -3.89
C ILE A 106 2.67 17.64 -2.56
N ILE A 107 2.46 16.80 -1.54
CA ILE A 107 2.29 17.28 -0.17
C ILE A 107 3.66 17.36 0.50
N GLU A 108 3.96 18.52 1.07
CA GLU A 108 5.17 18.76 1.85
C GLU A 108 4.83 19.00 3.31
N LYS A 109 5.61 18.41 4.22
CA LYS A 109 5.62 18.77 5.64
C LYS A 109 6.77 19.75 5.88
N ARG A 110 6.46 20.95 6.35
CA ARG A 110 7.45 21.98 6.68
C ARG A 110 7.53 22.23 8.18
N TYR A 111 8.76 22.34 8.67
CA TYR A 111 9.10 22.55 10.06
C TYR A 111 9.91 23.83 10.23
N TRP A 112 9.56 24.66 11.21
CA TRP A 112 10.30 25.89 11.48
C TRP A 112 11.58 25.61 12.28
N VAL A 113 12.73 25.99 11.74
CA VAL A 113 14.02 25.81 12.42
C VAL A 113 14.50 27.15 12.97
N ASP A 114 14.34 27.35 14.28
CA ASP A 114 14.70 28.62 14.96
C ASP A 114 16.15 29.05 14.69
N LYS A 115 17.09 28.10 14.68
CA LYS A 115 18.51 28.37 14.41
C LYS A 115 18.77 28.92 13.00
N LYS A 116 17.92 28.57 12.03
CA LYS A 116 18.02 29.01 10.63
C LYS A 116 17.07 30.17 10.31
N ASN A 117 16.10 30.43 11.19
CA ASN A 117 15.02 31.38 10.97
C ASN A 117 14.31 31.12 9.63
N ASP A 118 14.13 29.84 9.29
CA ASP A 118 13.55 29.39 8.03
C ASP A 118 12.79 28.06 8.19
N TRP A 119 11.98 27.74 7.18
CA TRP A 119 11.22 26.51 7.07
C TRP A 119 11.99 25.43 6.33
N GLU A 120 12.12 24.26 6.94
CA GLU A 120 12.70 23.09 6.30
C GLU A 120 11.63 22.08 5.90
N VAL A 121 11.78 21.52 4.69
CA VAL A 121 10.97 20.41 4.22
C VAL A 121 11.50 19.13 4.86
N THR A 122 10.63 18.45 5.61
CA THR A 122 10.96 17.21 6.36
C THR A 122 10.32 15.96 5.76
N PHE A 123 9.36 16.12 4.86
CA PHE A 123 8.72 15.04 4.13
C PHE A 123 8.12 15.57 2.83
N ARG A 124 8.19 14.76 1.77
CA ARG A 124 7.51 14.96 0.49
C ARG A 124 6.86 13.65 0.09
N SER A 125 5.64 13.70 -0.44
CA SER A 125 4.92 12.47 -0.82
C SER A 125 5.49 11.75 -2.05
N LEU A 126 6.06 12.49 -3.00
CA LEU A 126 6.60 11.93 -4.23
C LEU A 126 8.11 12.18 -4.26
N GLU A 127 8.89 11.12 -3.99
CA GLU A 127 10.35 11.15 -4.10
C GLU A 127 10.81 10.34 -5.32
N THR A 128 10.05 9.31 -5.69
CA THR A 128 10.32 8.42 -6.82
C THR A 128 9.06 8.17 -7.63
N GLU A 129 9.20 7.62 -8.83
CA GLU A 129 8.08 7.23 -9.68
C GLU A 129 7.20 6.15 -9.01
N CYS A 130 7.78 5.33 -8.11
CA CYS A 130 7.04 4.32 -7.34
C CYS A 130 6.06 4.89 -6.32
N ASP A 131 6.11 6.20 -6.04
CA ASP A 131 5.15 6.85 -5.15
C ASP A 131 3.85 7.21 -5.88
N VAL A 132 3.89 7.33 -7.21
CA VAL A 132 2.70 7.56 -8.04
C VAL A 132 1.82 6.32 -8.02
N TYR A 133 0.56 6.52 -7.65
CA TYR A 133 -0.42 5.44 -7.51
C TYR A 133 -0.46 4.55 -8.76
N GLY A 134 -0.13 3.27 -8.56
CA GLY A 134 -0.32 2.25 -9.59
C GLY A 134 0.67 2.35 -10.75
N TRP A 135 1.86 2.95 -10.54
CA TRP A 135 2.90 3.11 -11.56
C TRP A 135 3.20 1.83 -12.38
N CYS A 136 3.28 0.67 -11.71
CA CYS A 136 3.55 -0.62 -12.35
C CYS A 136 2.31 -1.43 -12.75
N GLY A 137 1.11 -0.85 -12.66
CA GLY A 137 -0.14 -1.54 -12.95
C GLY A 137 -0.50 -2.64 -11.94
N ALA A 138 -1.54 -3.41 -12.26
CA ALA A 138 -1.99 -4.53 -11.42
C ALA A 138 -0.95 -5.65 -11.37
N PHE A 139 -0.69 -6.20 -10.18
CA PHE A 139 0.30 -7.27 -9.94
C PHE A 139 1.74 -6.97 -10.38
N GLY A 140 2.03 -5.71 -10.72
CA GLY A 140 3.37 -5.19 -10.92
C GLY A 140 3.95 -4.67 -9.62
N ASN A 141 5.19 -5.06 -9.32
CA ASN A 141 5.97 -4.57 -8.21
C ASN A 141 6.89 -3.43 -8.68
N CYS A 142 6.79 -2.28 -8.02
CA CYS A 142 7.71 -1.16 -8.22
C CYS A 142 8.93 -1.27 -7.31
N ASN A 143 10.11 -0.98 -7.84
CA ASN A 143 11.34 -0.88 -7.06
C ASN A 143 12.26 0.16 -7.70
N SER A 144 12.34 1.35 -7.09
CA SER A 144 13.13 2.49 -7.58
C SER A 144 14.64 2.24 -7.64
N GLN A 145 15.14 1.17 -7.01
CA GLN A 145 16.55 0.77 -7.04
C GLN A 145 16.88 -0.20 -8.18
N LYS A 146 15.87 -0.64 -8.97
CA LYS A 146 16.06 -1.59 -10.06
C LYS A 146 15.82 -0.96 -11.43
N ASN A 147 16.44 -1.56 -12.45
CA ASN A 147 16.18 -1.27 -13.86
C ASN A 147 15.90 -2.60 -14.60
N PRO A 148 14.68 -2.82 -15.12
CA PRO A 148 13.53 -1.92 -15.11
C PRO A 148 12.95 -1.71 -13.70
N ILE A 149 12.38 -0.52 -13.47
CA ILE A 149 11.75 -0.12 -12.19
C ILE A 149 10.52 -0.98 -11.84
N CYS A 150 9.83 -1.50 -12.86
CA CYS A 150 8.68 -2.38 -12.71
C CYS A 150 9.01 -3.82 -13.10
N SER A 151 8.60 -4.76 -12.25
CA SER A 151 8.68 -6.20 -12.50
C SER A 151 7.37 -6.87 -12.09
N CYS A 152 6.92 -7.89 -12.81
CA CYS A 152 5.80 -8.70 -12.33
C CYS A 152 6.17 -9.44 -11.05
N VAL A 153 5.21 -9.53 -10.12
CA VAL A 153 5.33 -10.42 -8.97
C VAL A 153 5.60 -11.86 -9.45
N ARG A 154 6.43 -12.62 -8.73
CA ARG A 154 6.68 -14.03 -9.07
C ARG A 154 5.36 -14.82 -9.10
N GLY A 155 5.20 -15.67 -10.11
CA GLY A 155 3.93 -16.36 -10.41
C GLY A 155 3.02 -15.59 -11.37
N PHE A 156 3.43 -14.38 -11.79
CA PHE A 156 2.76 -13.55 -12.77
C PHE A 156 3.69 -13.22 -13.94
N GLU A 157 3.11 -12.85 -15.08
CA GLU A 157 3.81 -12.39 -16.28
C GLU A 157 3.11 -11.17 -16.90
N PRO A 158 3.82 -10.37 -17.73
CA PRO A 158 3.22 -9.19 -18.34
C PRO A 158 1.98 -9.55 -19.16
N LYS A 159 0.89 -8.81 -18.96
CA LYS A 159 -0.33 -8.98 -19.74
C LYS A 159 -0.10 -8.70 -21.23
N ASN A 160 0.73 -7.68 -21.51
CA ASN A 160 1.20 -7.35 -22.84
C ASN A 160 2.74 -7.27 -22.82
N LYS A 161 3.41 -8.27 -23.40
CA LYS A 161 4.88 -8.37 -23.38
C LYS A 161 5.57 -7.27 -24.20
N GLU A 162 4.95 -6.85 -25.31
CA GLU A 162 5.51 -5.81 -26.18
C GLU A 162 5.51 -4.45 -25.49
N GLU A 163 4.38 -4.05 -24.92
CA GLU A 163 4.27 -2.80 -24.13
C GLU A 163 5.22 -2.82 -22.93
N TRP A 164 5.25 -3.95 -22.20
CA TRP A 164 6.11 -4.09 -21.02
C TRP A 164 7.59 -3.92 -21.36
N SER A 165 8.04 -4.50 -22.48
CA SER A 165 9.42 -4.39 -22.97
C SER A 165 9.81 -2.96 -23.38
N ARG A 166 8.82 -2.12 -23.71
CA ARG A 166 9.00 -0.71 -24.07
C ARG A 166 8.83 0.25 -22.88
N GLY A 167 8.68 -0.27 -21.67
CA GLY A 167 8.49 0.54 -20.46
C GLY A 167 7.06 1.02 -20.23
N ASN A 168 6.06 0.47 -20.94
CA ASN A 168 4.66 0.72 -20.65
C ASN A 168 4.10 -0.41 -19.77
N TRP A 169 3.96 -0.15 -18.47
CA TRP A 169 3.51 -1.12 -17.47
C TRP A 169 2.03 -1.00 -17.10
N THR A 170 1.28 -0.12 -17.77
CA THR A 170 -0.12 0.21 -17.41
C THR A 170 -1.07 -0.99 -17.42
N ASN A 171 -0.86 -1.93 -18.35
CA ASN A 171 -1.64 -3.17 -18.44
C ASN A 171 -1.33 -4.20 -17.34
N GLY A 172 -0.28 -3.97 -16.54
CA GLY A 172 0.09 -4.81 -15.42
C GLY A 172 0.48 -6.24 -15.83
N CYS A 173 0.30 -7.14 -14.88
CA CYS A 173 0.64 -8.54 -14.99
C CYS A 173 -0.58 -9.43 -14.77
N ILE A 174 -0.53 -10.63 -15.34
CA ILE A 174 -1.53 -11.68 -15.18
C ILE A 174 -0.88 -12.92 -14.59
N ARG A 175 -1.67 -13.71 -13.86
CA ARG A 175 -1.21 -14.92 -13.21
C ARG A 175 -0.84 -15.98 -14.24
N LYS A 176 0.30 -16.65 -14.06
CA LYS A 176 0.78 -17.71 -14.97
C LYS A 176 -0.03 -19.01 -14.88
N ARG A 177 -0.47 -19.36 -13.68
CA ARG A 177 -1.18 -20.62 -13.38
C ARG A 177 -2.44 -20.37 -12.57
N LEU A 178 -3.53 -21.04 -12.94
CA LEU A 178 -4.79 -21.00 -12.22
C LEU A 178 -4.64 -21.56 -10.79
N LEU A 179 -5.36 -20.95 -9.86
CA LEU A 179 -5.48 -21.42 -8.48
C LEU A 179 -6.31 -22.70 -8.42
N LEU A 180 -6.22 -23.43 -7.31
CA LEU A 180 -6.94 -24.70 -7.16
C LEU A 180 -8.46 -24.55 -7.34
N CYS A 181 -9.05 -23.48 -6.78
CA CYS A 181 -10.48 -23.22 -6.92
C CYS A 181 -10.95 -23.03 -8.37
N ASP A 182 -10.05 -22.59 -9.27
CA ASP A 182 -10.35 -22.35 -10.67
C ASP A 182 -10.17 -23.61 -11.55
N ARG A 183 -9.63 -24.71 -10.99
CA ARG A 183 -9.30 -25.95 -11.72
C ARG A 183 -10.43 -27.00 -11.71
N THR A 184 -11.68 -26.60 -11.51
CA THR A 184 -12.83 -27.50 -11.24
C THR A 184 -13.04 -28.66 -12.23
N ASN A 185 -12.51 -28.57 -13.46
CA ASN A 185 -12.74 -29.54 -14.54
C ASN A 185 -11.47 -30.24 -15.08
N GLN A 186 -10.31 -30.12 -14.44
CA GLN A 186 -9.08 -30.79 -14.91
C GLN A 186 -8.95 -32.18 -14.28
N THR A 187 -9.29 -33.22 -15.05
CA THR A 187 -9.13 -34.62 -14.68
C THR A 187 -7.67 -35.04 -14.88
N GLY A 188 -6.98 -35.44 -13.80
CA GLY A 188 -5.68 -36.14 -13.89
C GLY A 188 -4.52 -35.55 -13.09
N GLU A 189 -4.58 -34.28 -12.65
CA GLU A 189 -3.57 -33.72 -11.73
C GLU A 189 -3.99 -33.93 -10.27
N ALA A 190 -3.04 -34.36 -9.43
CA ALA A 190 -3.25 -34.35 -7.98
C ALA A 190 -3.58 -32.91 -7.54
N LYS A 191 -4.76 -32.72 -6.94
CA LYS A 191 -5.23 -31.43 -6.43
C LYS A 191 -4.38 -30.99 -5.24
N LYS A 192 -3.21 -30.45 -5.51
CA LYS A 192 -2.35 -29.84 -4.50
C LYS A 192 -2.93 -28.48 -4.13
N GLU A 193 -2.99 -28.23 -2.83
CA GLU A 193 -3.48 -26.98 -2.27
C GLU A 193 -2.62 -25.79 -2.75
N ASP A 194 -3.26 -24.65 -2.97
CA ASP A 194 -2.52 -23.41 -3.19
C ASP A 194 -1.63 -23.09 -1.98
N GLY A 195 -0.63 -22.24 -2.18
CA GLY A 195 0.16 -21.73 -1.07
C GLY A 195 0.42 -20.25 -1.23
N PHE A 196 1.34 -19.72 -0.42
CA PHE A 196 1.62 -18.29 -0.38
C PHE A 196 3.10 -18.03 -0.59
N LEU A 197 3.40 -17.06 -1.46
CA LEU A 197 4.72 -16.48 -1.58
C LEU A 197 4.81 -15.25 -0.67
N LYS A 198 5.80 -15.25 0.23
CA LYS A 198 6.11 -14.10 1.08
C LYS A 198 6.90 -13.06 0.28
N LEU A 199 6.41 -11.83 0.25
CA LEU A 199 7.11 -10.63 -0.20
C LEU A 199 7.37 -9.73 1.00
N GLU A 200 8.63 -9.48 1.31
CA GLU A 200 9.04 -8.68 2.47
C GLU A 200 9.18 -7.20 2.12
N THR A 201 9.15 -6.32 3.13
CA THR A 201 9.41 -4.87 3.01
C THR A 201 8.57 -4.19 1.92
N MET A 202 7.27 -4.48 1.91
CA MET A 202 6.34 -4.00 0.90
C MET A 202 5.48 -2.85 1.42
N LYS A 203 5.23 -1.85 0.57
CA LYS A 203 4.02 -1.03 0.63
C LYS A 203 2.83 -1.91 0.25
N LEU A 204 1.88 -2.02 1.16
CA LEU A 204 0.71 -2.87 0.95
C LEU A 204 -0.22 -2.30 -0.14
N PRO A 205 -0.86 -3.17 -0.95
CA PRO A 205 -1.77 -2.74 -2.00
C PRO A 205 -3.06 -2.12 -1.43
N TYR A 206 -3.72 -1.31 -2.26
CA TYR A 206 -4.94 -0.61 -1.85
C TYR A 206 -6.13 -1.55 -1.61
N PHE A 207 -7.18 -1.05 -0.96
CA PHE A 207 -8.45 -1.73 -0.75
C PHE A 207 -8.36 -3.06 0.01
N ALA A 208 -7.54 -3.09 1.07
CA ALA A 208 -7.50 -4.21 1.99
C ALA A 208 -8.83 -4.38 2.75
N GLU A 209 -9.27 -5.62 2.90
CA GLU A 209 -10.35 -6.01 3.80
C GLU A 209 -9.78 -6.41 5.16
N GLN A 210 -10.11 -5.64 6.21
CA GLN A 210 -9.63 -5.85 7.57
C GLN A 210 -10.44 -6.89 8.34
N SER A 211 -9.79 -7.68 9.17
CA SER A 211 -10.42 -8.49 10.21
C SER A 211 -9.53 -8.68 11.44
N SER A 212 -10.13 -8.88 12.61
CA SER A 212 -9.43 -8.97 13.90
C SER A 212 -8.93 -10.38 14.27
N VAL A 213 -8.69 -11.24 13.28
CA VAL A 213 -8.22 -12.62 13.50
C VAL A 213 -6.71 -12.67 13.74
N THR A 214 -6.21 -13.76 14.33
CA THR A 214 -4.77 -13.99 14.51
C THR A 214 -4.04 -14.18 13.18
N VAL A 215 -2.72 -14.11 13.17
CA VAL A 215 -1.90 -14.31 11.95
C VAL A 215 -2.13 -15.69 11.31
N ALA A 216 -2.23 -16.74 12.13
CA ALA A 216 -2.47 -18.11 11.64
C ALA A 216 -3.87 -18.22 11.01
N GLU A 217 -4.88 -17.67 11.69
CA GLU A 217 -6.24 -17.64 11.16
C GLU A 217 -6.36 -16.76 9.90
N CYS A 218 -5.54 -15.71 9.76
CA CYS A 218 -5.52 -14.87 8.57
C CYS A 218 -5.13 -15.67 7.31
N ARG A 219 -4.09 -16.50 7.43
CA ARG A 219 -3.65 -17.43 6.39
C ARG A 219 -4.77 -18.42 6.04
N GLU A 220 -5.30 -19.11 7.04
CA GLU A 220 -6.33 -20.13 6.85
C GLU A 220 -7.60 -19.55 6.25
N ARG A 221 -8.02 -18.36 6.69
CA ARG A 221 -9.19 -17.67 6.16
C ARG A 221 -9.01 -17.30 4.69
N CYS A 222 -7.83 -16.81 4.31
CA CYS A 222 -7.54 -16.53 2.91
C CYS A 222 -7.52 -17.82 2.08
N LEU A 223 -6.89 -18.89 2.58
CA LEU A 223 -6.79 -20.16 1.87
C LEU A 223 -8.17 -20.79 1.60
N ASN A 224 -9.04 -20.76 2.62
CA ASN A 224 -10.42 -21.26 2.55
C ASN A 224 -11.39 -20.36 1.76
N ASN A 225 -10.98 -19.14 1.42
CA ASN A 225 -11.76 -18.24 0.57
C ASN A 225 -11.19 -18.24 -0.85
N CYS A 226 -11.88 -18.88 -1.80
CA CYS A 226 -11.44 -18.97 -3.19
C CYS A 226 -11.24 -17.61 -3.88
N SER A 227 -11.90 -16.56 -3.42
CA SER A 227 -11.71 -15.22 -3.97
C SER A 227 -10.50 -14.50 -3.38
N CYS A 228 -9.93 -14.99 -2.27
CA CYS A 228 -8.77 -14.35 -1.65
C CYS A 228 -7.50 -14.64 -2.44
N ILE A 229 -6.78 -13.58 -2.80
CA ILE A 229 -5.57 -13.65 -3.62
C ILE A 229 -4.29 -13.25 -2.88
N ALA A 230 -4.41 -12.57 -1.74
CA ALA A 230 -3.29 -12.22 -0.86
C ALA A 230 -3.77 -11.91 0.55
N TYR A 231 -2.87 -12.04 1.52
CA TYR A 231 -3.07 -11.52 2.86
C TYR A 231 -1.80 -10.86 3.41
N ALA A 232 -1.97 -10.04 4.45
CA ALA A 232 -0.91 -9.45 5.23
C ALA A 232 -1.38 -9.37 6.69
N TYR A 233 -0.43 -9.25 7.60
CA TYR A 233 -0.74 -9.06 9.02
C TYR A 233 0.16 -7.97 9.58
N ASP A 234 -0.47 -7.02 10.26
CA ASP A 234 0.21 -5.99 11.04
C ASP A 234 -0.41 -5.99 12.44
N ALA A 235 0.39 -5.81 13.49
CA ALA A 235 -0.11 -5.92 14.87
C ALA A 235 -1.10 -4.81 15.26
N GLY A 236 -0.99 -3.62 14.65
CA GLY A 236 -1.87 -2.49 14.89
C GLY A 236 -3.11 -2.47 13.99
N ILE A 237 -3.06 -3.14 12.84
CA ILE A 237 -4.19 -3.25 11.91
C ILE A 237 -4.94 -4.59 12.07
N GLY A 238 -4.24 -5.66 12.34
CA GLY A 238 -4.74 -7.03 12.28
C GLY A 238 -4.57 -7.67 10.90
N CYS A 239 -5.45 -8.63 10.59
CA CYS A 239 -5.44 -9.34 9.32
C CYS A 239 -6.00 -8.48 8.20
N MET A 240 -5.25 -8.37 7.11
CA MET A 240 -5.65 -7.71 5.87
C MET A 240 -5.72 -8.76 4.76
N THR A 241 -6.82 -8.80 4.03
CA THR A 241 -6.99 -9.70 2.88
C THR A 241 -7.39 -8.92 1.63
N TRP A 242 -7.03 -9.46 0.46
CA TRP A 242 -7.40 -8.87 -0.83
C TRP A 242 -8.10 -9.92 -1.69
N THR A 243 -9.20 -9.49 -2.31
CA THR A 243 -10.01 -10.30 -3.24
C THR A 243 -9.92 -9.78 -4.69
N GLY A 244 -9.68 -8.48 -4.86
CA GLY A 244 -9.46 -7.84 -6.16
C GLY A 244 -7.99 -7.72 -6.55
N SER A 245 -7.70 -7.10 -7.69
CA SER A 245 -6.32 -6.93 -8.18
C SER A 245 -5.42 -6.17 -7.20
N LEU A 246 -4.18 -6.63 -7.00
CA LEU A 246 -3.19 -5.94 -6.18
C LEU A 246 -2.60 -4.78 -6.98
N ILE A 247 -2.77 -3.54 -6.52
CA ILE A 247 -2.33 -2.34 -7.25
C ILE A 247 -1.44 -1.48 -6.35
N ASP A 248 -0.39 -0.90 -6.94
CA ASP A 248 0.62 -0.02 -6.30
C ASP A 248 1.38 -0.76 -5.20
N LEU A 249 1.93 -1.90 -5.59
CA LEU A 249 2.95 -2.56 -4.82
C LEU A 249 4.26 -1.79 -5.00
N ASN A 250 4.90 -1.44 -3.89
CA ASN A 250 6.21 -0.81 -3.89
C ASN A 250 7.12 -1.58 -2.93
N LYS A 251 8.32 -1.94 -3.38
CA LYS A 251 9.35 -2.60 -2.58
C LYS A 251 10.25 -1.54 -1.96
N PHE A 252 10.19 -1.41 -0.65
CA PHE A 252 11.10 -0.57 0.11
C PHE A 252 12.41 -1.29 0.39
N SER A 253 13.46 -0.51 0.68
CA SER A 253 14.82 -1.00 0.94
C SER A 253 14.94 -1.75 2.26
N SER A 254 14.25 -1.28 3.31
CA SER A 254 14.45 -1.74 4.69
C SER A 254 13.18 -1.76 5.55
N GLU A 255 12.14 -1.02 5.16
CA GLU A 255 10.91 -0.85 5.94
C GLU A 255 9.69 -1.45 5.21
N GLY A 256 8.50 -1.37 5.82
CA GLY A 256 7.26 -1.87 5.24
C GLY A 256 6.83 -3.21 5.82
N ALA A 257 5.81 -3.82 5.21
CA ALA A 257 5.15 -5.00 5.75
C ALA A 257 5.36 -6.23 4.86
N ASP A 258 5.16 -7.40 5.45
CA ASP A 258 5.14 -8.66 4.73
C ASP A 258 3.78 -8.86 4.04
N LEU A 259 3.82 -9.14 2.74
CA LEU A 259 2.66 -9.49 1.92
C LEU A 259 2.77 -10.94 1.44
N TYR A 260 1.72 -11.73 1.67
CA TYR A 260 1.66 -13.13 1.31
C TYR A 260 0.70 -13.29 0.13
N ILE A 261 1.24 -13.53 -1.07
CA ILE A 261 0.45 -13.63 -2.30
C ILE A 261 0.13 -15.09 -2.57
N ARG A 262 -1.16 -15.41 -2.73
CA ARG A 262 -1.63 -16.76 -3.03
C ARG A 262 -1.15 -17.16 -4.42
N LEU A 263 -0.50 -18.30 -4.55
CA LEU A 263 -0.03 -18.88 -5.80
C LEU A 263 -0.44 -20.35 -5.88
N ALA A 264 -0.60 -20.85 -7.11
CA ALA A 264 -0.74 -22.27 -7.34
C ALA A 264 0.50 -23.01 -6.82
N HIS A 265 0.31 -24.22 -6.29
CA HIS A 265 1.40 -25.04 -5.73
C HIS A 265 2.63 -25.14 -6.66
N SER A 266 2.40 -25.32 -7.96
CA SER A 266 3.46 -25.46 -8.97
C SER A 266 4.35 -24.22 -9.14
N GLU A 267 3.89 -23.03 -8.74
CA GLU A 267 4.65 -21.78 -8.87
C GLU A 267 5.54 -21.49 -7.64
N LEU A 268 5.28 -22.17 -6.53
CA LEU A 268 6.04 -21.98 -5.29
C LEU A 268 7.42 -22.65 -5.35
N GLY A 269 7.61 -23.63 -6.24
CA GLY A 269 8.86 -24.38 -6.40
C GLY A 269 9.15 -25.27 -5.18
N GLU A 270 9.93 -26.33 -5.39
CA GLU A 270 10.27 -27.37 -4.42
C GLU A 270 11.20 -26.90 -3.28
N PHE A 271 10.90 -25.78 -2.60
CA PHE A 271 11.62 -25.42 -1.38
C PHE A 271 11.37 -26.41 -0.23
N HIS A 272 10.33 -27.24 -0.33
CA HIS A 272 10.10 -28.33 0.62
C HIS A 272 10.97 -29.56 0.35
N ASP A 273 11.23 -29.94 -0.90
CA ASP A 273 12.00 -31.16 -1.20
C ASP A 273 13.52 -30.93 -1.10
N VAL A 274 14.03 -29.73 -1.41
CA VAL A 274 15.47 -29.43 -1.24
C VAL A 274 15.88 -29.40 0.23
N LEU A 275 15.01 -28.91 1.13
CA LEU A 275 15.28 -28.92 2.57
C LEU A 275 15.18 -30.35 3.15
N LEU A 276 14.23 -31.16 2.68
CA LEU A 276 14.11 -32.57 3.06
C LEU A 276 15.30 -33.40 2.57
N ILE A 277 15.79 -33.16 1.35
CA ILE A 277 16.97 -33.84 0.79
C ILE A 277 18.24 -33.43 1.57
N LEU A 278 18.39 -32.16 1.95
CA LEU A 278 19.52 -31.70 2.76
C LEU A 278 19.49 -32.24 4.20
N MET A 279 18.30 -32.46 4.79
CA MET A 279 18.19 -33.07 6.12
C MET A 279 18.29 -34.60 6.12
N LEU A 280 18.11 -35.26 4.98
CA LEU A 280 18.34 -36.70 4.80
C LEU A 280 19.80 -37.05 4.44
N LEU A 281 20.61 -36.04 4.11
CA LEU A 281 22.03 -36.16 3.75
C LEU A 281 22.99 -35.64 4.84
N CYS A 282 22.47 -35.22 5.99
CA CYS A 282 23.20 -34.95 7.23
C CYS A 282 22.88 -36.03 8.28
#